data_AF-A0A9D0QXT9-F1
#
_entry.id   AF-A0A9D0QXT9-F1
#
_cell.length_a   1.000
_cell.length_b   1.000
_cell.length_c   1.000
_cell.angle_alpha   90.00
_cell.angle_beta   90.00
_cell.angle_gamma   90.00
#
_symmetry.space_group_name_H-M   'P 1'
#
loop_
_entity.id
_entity.type
_entity.pdbx_description
1 polymer ?
#
loop_
_entity_poly.entity_id
_entity_poly.type
_entity_poly.pdbx_seq_one_letter_code
_entity_poly.pdbx_strand_id
1 'polypeptide(L)'
;MALSNIWGPLLTNFLVYYLRWKQQHFRSLGQTGTQANLNTGIVNGSYIGLPPISEQKRIAAILERQDDKIDCENWNLEKLQKIKKSLMHDLLTGKVRVKPNKEMV
;
A
#
# COMPACT_ATOMS: atom_id res chain seq x y z
N MET A 1 -9.70 0.85 23.93
CA MET A 1 -8.69 0.95 25.01
C MET A 1 -7.67 2.03 24.65
N ALA A 2 -7.06 2.69 25.64
CA ALA A 2 -5.96 3.64 25.42
C ALA A 2 -4.72 2.91 24.92
N LEU A 3 -3.95 3.52 24.00
CA LEU A 3 -2.73 2.91 23.44
C LEU A 3 -1.68 2.58 24.51
N SER A 4 -1.68 3.29 25.64
CA SER A 4 -0.75 3.08 26.75
C SER A 4 -0.97 1.79 27.56
N ASN A 5 -2.13 1.11 27.40
CA ASN A 5 -2.55 -0.01 28.25
C ASN A 5 -3.01 -1.23 27.45
N ILE A 6 -2.25 -1.63 26.43
CA ILE A 6 -2.52 -2.85 25.65
C ILE A 6 -1.86 -4.05 26.36
N TRP A 7 -2.56 -4.66 27.32
CA TRP A 7 -2.16 -5.92 27.98
C TRP A 7 -2.83 -7.16 27.37
N GLY A 8 -3.21 -7.10 26.08
CA GLY A 8 -3.81 -8.21 25.34
C GLY A 8 -3.03 -8.50 24.05
N PRO A 9 -3.23 -9.68 23.41
CA PRO A 9 -2.56 -9.99 22.16
C PRO A 9 -3.02 -9.04 21.07
N LEU A 10 -2.14 -8.12 20.70
CA LEU A 10 -2.30 -7.19 19.58
C LEU A 10 -1.36 -7.62 18.46
N LEU A 11 -1.91 -7.89 17.28
CA LEU A 11 -1.10 -8.17 16.11
C LEU A 11 -0.57 -6.89 15.50
N THR A 12 0.74 -6.86 15.24
CA THR A 12 1.43 -5.72 14.63
C THR A 12 0.86 -5.40 13.24
N ASN A 13 0.59 -6.40 12.42
CA ASN A 13 0.04 -6.20 11.07
C ASN A 13 -1.37 -5.56 11.13
N PHE A 14 -2.25 -6.06 12.00
CA PHE A 14 -3.54 -5.42 12.27
C PHE A 14 -3.37 -3.97 12.73
N LEU A 15 -2.46 -3.71 13.68
CA LEU A 15 -2.21 -2.35 14.18
C LEU A 15 -1.76 -1.42 13.06
N VAL A 16 -0.83 -1.85 12.20
CA VAL A 16 -0.36 -1.06 11.06
C VAL A 16 -1.52 -0.68 10.14
N TYR A 17 -2.36 -1.64 9.77
CA TYR A 17 -3.55 -1.37 8.95
C TYR A 17 -4.54 -0.43 9.64
N TYR A 18 -4.79 -0.64 10.94
CA TYR A 18 -5.69 0.21 11.73
C TYR A 18 -5.17 1.66 11.81
N LEU A 19 -3.88 1.85 12.05
CA LEU A 19 -3.26 3.17 12.11
C LEU A 19 -3.23 3.86 10.74
N ARG A 20 -2.99 3.11 9.66
CA ARG A 20 -3.13 3.62 8.29
C ARG A 20 -4.56 4.10 8.03
N TRP A 21 -5.56 3.33 8.44
CA TRP A 21 -6.96 3.75 8.31
C TRP A 21 -7.28 5.02 9.13
N LYS A 22 -6.74 5.15 10.35
CA LYS A 22 -6.88 6.35 11.19
C LYS A 22 -5.96 7.50 10.81
N GLN A 23 -5.13 7.37 9.78
CA GLN A 23 -4.09 8.34 9.45
C GLN A 23 -4.64 9.76 9.26
N GLN A 24 -5.77 9.91 8.58
CA GLN A 24 -6.38 11.23 8.37
C GLN A 24 -6.83 11.86 9.70
N HIS A 25 -7.40 11.08 10.60
CA HIS A 25 -7.80 11.55 11.92
C HIS A 25 -6.58 12.00 12.73
N PHE A 26 -5.51 11.21 12.76
CA PHE A 26 -4.27 11.61 13.42
C PHE A 26 -3.64 12.85 12.77
N ARG A 27 -3.67 12.98 11.44
CA ARG A 27 -3.21 14.18 10.74
C ARG A 27 -4.00 15.43 11.15
N SER A 28 -5.31 15.32 11.39
CA SER A 28 -6.11 16.46 11.87
C SER A 28 -5.84 16.85 13.33
N LEU A 29 -5.27 15.94 14.13
CA LEU A 29 -4.90 16.21 15.53
C LEU A 29 -3.48 16.78 15.67
N GLY A 30 -2.66 16.67 14.62
CA GLY A 30 -1.35 17.31 14.59
C GLY A 30 -1.47 18.83 14.67
N GLN A 31 -0.65 19.46 15.51
CA GLN A 31 -0.69 20.92 15.69
C GLN A 31 -0.47 21.67 14.35
N THR A 32 -1.21 22.75 14.15
CA THR A 32 -1.11 23.63 12.99
C THR A 32 0.22 24.40 13.04
N GLY A 33 1.21 23.95 12.26
CA GLY A 33 2.52 24.55 12.07
C GLY A 33 3.21 23.95 10.83
N THR A 34 4.48 24.31 10.57
CA THR A 34 5.23 23.81 9.38
C THR A 34 5.40 22.29 9.37
N GLN A 35 5.37 21.63 10.54
CA GLN A 35 5.36 20.18 10.68
C GLN A 35 4.22 19.75 11.61
N ALA A 36 3.26 19.00 11.06
CA ALA A 36 2.19 18.40 11.84
C ALA A 36 2.72 17.20 12.64
N ASN A 37 3.05 17.43 13.91
CA ASN A 37 3.56 16.41 14.82
C ASN A 37 2.50 15.97 15.83
N LEU A 38 2.49 14.69 16.16
CA LEU A 38 1.69 14.13 17.26
C LEU A 38 2.53 14.13 18.53
N ASN A 39 2.00 14.72 19.60
CA ASN A 39 2.61 14.60 20.92
C ASN A 39 2.14 13.32 21.64
N THR A 40 2.91 12.88 22.64
CA THR A 40 2.64 11.66 23.42
C THR A 40 1.27 11.69 24.12
N GLY A 41 0.78 12.87 24.51
CA GLY A 41 -0.53 13.03 25.12
C GLY A 41 -1.67 12.67 24.15
N ILE A 42 -1.58 13.12 22.90
CA ILE A 42 -2.56 12.81 21.85
C ILE A 42 -2.57 11.31 21.57
N VAL A 43 -1.39 10.69 21.44
CA VAL A 43 -1.28 9.25 21.18
C VAL A 43 -1.86 8.46 22.35
N ASN A 44 -1.47 8.77 23.60
CA ASN A 44 -1.95 8.05 24.78
C ASN A 44 -3.46 8.24 25.02
N GLY A 45 -4.01 9.40 24.70
CA GLY A 45 -5.44 9.69 24.81
C GLY A 45 -6.30 9.08 23.68
N SER A 46 -5.66 8.53 22.63
CA SER A 46 -6.37 7.96 21.51
C SER A 46 -6.87 6.54 21.81
N TYR A 47 -8.13 6.30 21.48
CA TYR A 47 -8.77 4.99 21.64
C TYR A 47 -8.62 4.15 20.39
N ILE A 48 -8.22 2.88 20.59
CA ILE A 48 -8.29 1.86 19.55
C ILE A 48 -9.45 0.90 19.80
N GLY A 49 -10.17 0.56 18.72
CA GLY A 49 -11.06 -0.59 18.70
C GLY A 49 -10.21 -1.85 18.59
N LEU A 50 -10.17 -2.66 19.66
CA LEU A 50 -9.36 -3.87 19.72
C LEU A 50 -10.29 -5.10 19.67
N PRO A 51 -10.51 -5.70 18.49
CA PRO A 51 -11.33 -6.89 18.36
C PRO A 51 -10.60 -8.14 18.89
N PRO A 52 -11.29 -9.28 19.05
CA PRO A 52 -10.66 -10.55 19.43
C PRO A 52 -9.55 -10.97 18.46
N ILE A 53 -8.58 -11.75 18.94
CA ILE A 53 -7.39 -12.13 18.16
C ILE A 53 -7.71 -12.82 16.83
N SER A 54 -8.79 -13.61 16.79
CA SER A 54 -9.26 -14.29 15.58
C SER A 54 -9.70 -13.29 14.50
N GLU A 55 -10.40 -12.23 14.89
CA GLU A 55 -10.85 -11.18 14.00
C GLU A 55 -9.69 -10.28 13.56
N GLN A 56 -8.74 -9.97 14.45
CA GLN A 56 -7.51 -9.26 14.08
C GLN A 56 -6.75 -10.02 12.97
N LYS A 57 -6.57 -11.35 13.12
CA LYS A 57 -5.92 -12.20 12.09
C LYS A 57 -6.67 -12.15 10.77
N ARG A 58 -8.00 -12.26 10.81
CA ARG A 58 -8.85 -12.27 9.60
C ARG A 58 -8.77 -10.94 8.86
N ILE A 59 -8.90 -9.82 9.57
CA ILE A 59 -8.80 -8.48 8.98
C ILE A 59 -7.42 -8.29 8.35
N ALA A 60 -6.35 -8.57 9.10
CA ALA A 60 -4.99 -8.38 8.62
C ALA A 60 -4.70 -9.25 7.38
N ALA A 61 -5.10 -10.52 7.38
CA ALA A 61 -4.89 -11.42 6.25
C ALA A 61 -5.64 -10.98 4.98
N ILE A 62 -6.84 -10.40 5.12
CA ILE A 62 -7.58 -9.87 3.97
C ILE A 62 -6.84 -8.68 3.38
N LEU A 63 -6.38 -7.75 4.21
CA LEU A 63 -5.69 -6.54 3.76
C LEU A 63 -4.31 -6.84 3.18
N GLU A 64 -3.56 -7.75 3.80
CA GLU A 64 -2.27 -8.24 3.31
C GLU A 64 -2.40 -8.88 1.92
N ARG A 65 -3.41 -9.74 1.71
CA ARG A 65 -3.69 -10.29 0.38
C ARG A 65 -4.00 -9.22 -0.68
N GLN A 66 -4.61 -8.09 -0.30
CA GLN A 66 -4.87 -7.00 -1.24
C GLN A 66 -3.58 -6.23 -1.57
N ASP A 67 -2.75 -5.95 -0.57
CA ASP A 67 -1.44 -5.32 -0.78
C ASP A 67 -0.56 -6.20 -1.69
N ASP A 68 -0.47 -7.51 -1.42
CA ASP A 68 0.26 -8.47 -2.26
C ASP A 68 -0.21 -8.45 -3.72
N LYS A 69 -1.52 -8.34 -3.92
CA LYS A 69 -2.10 -8.25 -5.26
C LYS A 69 -1.67 -6.96 -5.95
N ILE A 70 -1.76 -5.82 -5.25
CA ILE A 70 -1.34 -4.52 -5.78
C ILE A 70 0.13 -4.55 -6.18
N ASP A 71 0.99 -5.11 -5.34
CA ASP A 71 2.43 -5.22 -5.61
C ASP A 71 2.73 -6.09 -6.83
N CYS A 72 2.02 -7.22 -6.97
CA CYS A 72 2.12 -8.08 -8.15
C CYS A 72 1.71 -7.35 -9.44
N GLU A 73 0.60 -6.61 -9.42
CA GLU A 73 0.15 -5.84 -10.58
C GLU A 73 1.10 -4.70 -10.94
N ASN A 74 1.64 -3.99 -9.94
CA ASN A 74 2.65 -2.95 -10.16
C ASN A 74 3.93 -3.53 -10.80
N TRP A 75 4.40 -4.68 -10.32
CA TRP A 75 5.54 -5.37 -10.92
C TRP A 75 5.28 -5.77 -12.37
N ASN A 76 4.10 -6.31 -12.68
CA ASN A 76 3.69 -6.65 -14.04
C ASN A 76 3.65 -5.40 -14.94
N LEU A 77 3.10 -4.29 -14.43
CA LEU A 77 3.03 -3.03 -15.15
C LEU A 77 4.43 -2.51 -15.50
N GLU A 78 5.35 -2.47 -14.53
CA GLU A 78 6.73 -2.04 -14.75
C GLU A 78 7.44 -2.91 -15.79
N LYS A 79 7.26 -4.24 -15.71
CA LYS A 79 7.81 -5.18 -16.68
C LYS A 79 7.28 -4.92 -18.10
N LEU A 80 5.97 -4.73 -18.25
CA LEU A 80 5.34 -4.45 -19.55
C LEU A 80 5.81 -3.10 -20.12
N GLN A 81 5.94 -2.07 -19.28
CA GLN A 81 6.48 -0.78 -19.71
C GLN A 81 7.92 -0.90 -20.21
N LYS A 82 8.76 -1.70 -19.55
CA LYS A 82 10.13 -1.96 -19.98
C LYS A 82 10.17 -2.69 -21.33
N ILE A 83 9.34 -3.72 -21.50
CA ILE A 83 9.23 -4.45 -22.78
C ILE A 83 8.76 -3.51 -23.89
N LYS A 84 7.71 -2.72 -23.65
CA LYS A 84 7.20 -1.72 -24.61
C LYS A 84 8.30 -0.77 -25.03
N LYS A 85 9.08 -0.24 -24.08
CA LYS A 85 10.17 0.71 -24.36
C LYS A 85 11.29 0.05 -25.18
N SER A 86 11.71 -1.16 -24.82
CA SER A 86 12.74 -1.89 -25.56
C SER A 86 12.28 -2.21 -26.98
N LEU A 87 11.07 -2.75 -27.13
CA LEU A 87 10.51 -3.10 -28.44
C LEU A 87 10.38 -1.86 -29.33
N MET A 88 9.89 -0.75 -28.78
CA MET A 88 9.82 0.52 -29.51
C MET A 88 11.21 0.95 -30.01
N HIS A 89 12.24 0.84 -29.16
CA HIS A 89 13.61 1.16 -29.56
C HIS A 89 14.10 0.24 -30.68
N ASP A 90 13.89 -1.07 -30.57
CA ASP A 90 14.35 -2.03 -31.58
C ASP A 90 13.66 -1.85 -32.94
N LEU A 91 12.37 -1.51 -32.93
CA LEU A 91 11.59 -1.25 -34.14
C LEU A 91 11.99 0.09 -34.79
N LEU A 92 12.09 1.18 -34.01
CA LEU A 92 12.42 2.51 -34.54
C LEU A 92 13.88 2.63 -34.98
N THR A 93 14.80 1.93 -34.32
CA THR A 93 16.21 1.87 -34.77
C THR A 93 16.42 0.86 -35.89
N GLY A 94 15.42 0.04 -36.21
CA GLY A 94 15.51 -0.93 -37.27
C GLY A 94 16.34 -2.18 -36.96
N LYS A 95 16.71 -2.37 -35.69
CA LYS A 95 17.32 -3.61 -35.20
C LYS A 95 16.42 -4.82 -35.47
N VAL A 96 15.11 -4.63 -35.34
CA VAL A 96 14.10 -5.61 -35.73
C VAL A 96 13.21 -5.01 -36.82
N ARG A 97 13.06 -5.73 -37.95
CA ARG A 97 12.21 -5.32 -39.07
C ARG A 97 10.87 -6.04 -39.00
N VAL A 98 9.77 -5.30 -39.18
CA VAL A 98 8.44 -5.89 -39.32
C VAL A 98 8.27 -6.33 -40.77
N LYS A 99 7.93 -7.60 -41.00
CA LYS A 99 7.55 -8.08 -42.34
C LYS A 99 6.15 -7.52 -42.67
N PRO A 100 5.94 -6.90 -43.83
CA PRO A 100 4.61 -6.46 -44.22
C PRO A 100 3.67 -7.67 -44.32
N ASN A 101 2.45 -7.52 -43.81
CA ASN A 101 1.46 -8.58 -43.86
C ASN A 101 1.02 -8.77 -45.33
N LYS A 102 1.11 -10.00 -45.85
CA LYS A 102 0.83 -10.32 -47.26
C LYS A 102 -0.64 -10.23 -47.63
N GLU A 103 -1.53 -10.05 -46.65
CA GLU A 103 -2.99 -9.94 -46.84
C GLU A 103 -3.48 -8.49 -47.05
N MET A 104 -2.57 -7.51 -47.08
CA MET A 104 -2.91 -6.09 -47.29
C MET A 104 -2.41 -5.53 -48.65
N VAL A 105 -2.22 -6.39 -49.65
CA VAL A 105 -1.93 -5.98 -51.03
C VAL A 105 -2.92 -6.64 -51.97
#